data_AF-A0A1V9XZA8-F1
#
_entry.id   AF-A0A1V9XZA8-F1
#
_cell.length_a   1.000
_cell.length_b   1.000
_cell.length_c   1.000
_cell.angle_alpha   90.00
_cell.angle_beta   90.00
_cell.angle_gamma   90.00
#
_symmetry.space_group_name_H-M   'P 1'
#
loop_
_entity.id
_entity.type
_entity.pdbx_description
1 polymer ?
#
loop_
_entity_poly.entity_id
_entity_poly.type
_entity_poly.pdbx_seq_one_letter_code
_entity_poly.pdbx_strand_id
1 'polypeptide(L)'
;MHNASKMAYLVEPPNDGKLNWDLNIAYEHRIPKDHTLSAKLDNLLRWICDNVEKFRAPCDGNNDKPSSLHTDFVSYRGLLTTIMCSVYEQKESWILGVTLYRSSRYLCQYSTTEQLYRAKTESEWRKRASAWGYKFEQYMTASKPDGKPTPQKPVNEKEEVCSVVRTRLRRQHSLLYGAEIDAIDSQLVVKYPKLKHSTRRYVEMKTSKIVGSVRQKRNMARFKMMKWWAQCYLIGIPRVICGLRNDNGYVKQVKSFRLPELIQEGREFWDPHQMINFLDKFLNFVKENVNVDDPKEVMLFEFVPEQQVINCMALPKNHKSYSQYLILPEWYFSNLDKQIA
;
A
#
# COMPACT_ATOMS: atom_id res chain seq x y z
N MET A 1 -14.50 0.80 -15.25
CA MET A 1 -14.23 2.15 -15.84
C MET A 1 -13.01 2.77 -15.13
N HIS A 2 -11.88 3.02 -15.79
CA HIS A 2 -10.69 3.66 -15.17
C HIS A 2 -10.92 5.14 -14.97
N ASN A 3 -11.62 5.52 -13.90
CA ASN A 3 -11.87 6.91 -13.62
C ASN A 3 -10.69 7.53 -12.84
N ALA A 4 -9.76 8.13 -13.57
CA ALA A 4 -8.67 8.93 -12.98
C ALA A 4 -9.09 10.38 -12.69
N SER A 5 -10.39 10.73 -12.75
CA SER A 5 -10.86 12.11 -12.54
C SER A 5 -10.57 12.65 -11.14
N LYS A 6 -10.35 11.76 -10.17
CA LYS A 6 -9.96 12.10 -8.79
C LYS A 6 -8.45 12.12 -8.56
N MET A 7 -7.63 11.86 -9.58
CA MET A 7 -6.18 11.88 -9.45
C MET A 7 -5.71 13.29 -9.08
N ALA A 8 -4.97 13.40 -7.99
CA ALA A 8 -4.40 14.66 -7.55
C ALA A 8 -3.09 14.96 -8.30
N TYR A 9 -2.82 16.24 -8.55
CA TYR A 9 -1.63 16.71 -9.24
C TYR A 9 -0.70 17.41 -8.26
N LEU A 10 0.58 17.03 -8.25
CA LEU A 10 1.60 17.63 -7.41
C LEU A 10 1.72 19.14 -7.69
N VAL A 11 1.73 19.91 -6.61
CA VAL A 11 2.12 21.32 -6.59
C VAL A 11 3.45 21.36 -5.84
N GLU A 12 4.54 21.68 -6.56
CA GLU A 12 5.87 21.74 -5.94
C GLU A 12 5.89 22.81 -4.83
N PRO A 13 6.57 22.55 -3.70
CA PRO A 13 6.63 23.49 -2.60
C PRO A 13 7.44 24.74 -3.01
N PRO A 14 7.14 25.93 -2.44
CA PRO A 14 7.94 27.11 -2.70
C PRO A 14 9.39 26.92 -2.25
N ASN A 15 10.35 27.39 -3.05
CA ASN A 15 11.79 27.15 -2.86
C ASN A 15 12.43 27.99 -1.74
N ASP A 16 11.75 29.01 -1.23
CA ASP A 16 12.38 30.16 -0.55
C ASP A 16 11.67 30.63 0.74
N GLY A 17 10.74 29.85 1.28
CA GLY A 17 9.99 30.22 2.49
C GLY A 17 10.35 29.44 3.75
N LYS A 18 10.39 30.12 4.91
CA LYS A 18 10.12 29.46 6.20
C LYS A 18 8.67 28.98 6.18
N LEU A 19 8.44 27.72 5.81
CA LEU A 19 7.09 27.17 5.77
C LEU A 19 6.45 27.18 7.17
N ASN A 20 5.13 27.37 7.19
CA ASN A 20 4.34 27.30 8.41
C ASN A 20 2.94 26.76 8.10
N TRP A 21 2.87 25.59 7.46
CA TRP A 21 1.59 24.98 7.10
C TRP A 21 1.00 24.26 8.31
N ASP A 22 -0.22 24.64 8.70
CA ASP A 22 -0.92 24.05 9.83
C ASP A 22 -1.74 22.84 9.39
N LEU A 23 -1.29 21.65 9.79
CA LEU A 23 -1.96 20.40 9.46
C LEU A 23 -3.25 20.17 10.27
N ASN A 24 -3.62 21.08 11.17
CA ASN A 24 -4.85 21.01 11.97
C ASN A 24 -6.02 21.77 11.36
N ILE A 25 -5.81 22.55 10.29
CA ILE A 25 -6.88 23.33 9.67
C ILE A 25 -8.04 22.43 9.25
N ALA A 26 -9.24 22.81 9.68
CA ALA A 26 -10.49 22.10 9.41
C ALA A 26 -10.54 20.63 9.90
N TYR A 27 -9.67 20.23 10.85
CA TYR A 27 -9.63 18.86 11.38
C TYR A 27 -10.97 18.37 11.95
N GLU A 28 -11.70 19.24 12.68
CA GLU A 28 -12.99 18.88 13.28
C GLU A 28 -14.10 18.63 12.24
N HIS A 29 -13.94 19.15 11.02
CA HIS A 29 -14.93 19.04 9.94
C HIS A 29 -14.56 17.97 8.90
N ARG A 30 -13.47 17.23 9.12
CA ARG A 30 -13.02 16.18 8.18
C ARG A 30 -14.03 15.03 8.13
N ILE A 31 -13.98 14.27 7.04
CA ILE A 31 -14.71 13.01 6.91
C ILE A 31 -13.69 11.89 7.13
N PRO A 32 -13.62 11.29 8.33
CA PRO A 32 -12.61 10.28 8.63
C PRO A 32 -12.87 8.97 7.90
N LYS A 33 -11.80 8.25 7.58
CA LYS A 33 -11.88 6.87 7.08
C LYS A 33 -12.05 5.92 8.27
N ASP A 34 -13.03 5.03 8.18
CA ASP A 34 -13.18 3.97 9.18
C ASP A 34 -12.22 2.83 8.86
N HIS A 35 -11.10 2.78 9.57
CA HIS A 35 -10.08 1.75 9.42
C HIS A 35 -10.47 0.40 10.05
N THR A 36 -11.61 0.32 10.76
CA THR A 36 -12.10 -0.93 11.35
C THR A 36 -12.95 -1.76 10.36
N LEU A 37 -13.54 -1.11 9.37
CA LEU A 37 -14.28 -1.76 8.29
C LEU A 37 -13.31 -2.29 7.24
N SER A 38 -13.01 -3.59 7.30
CA SER A 38 -12.19 -4.24 6.27
C SER A 38 -13.02 -4.52 5.02
N ALA A 39 -12.84 -3.71 3.98
CA ALA A 39 -13.28 -4.04 2.63
C ALA A 39 -12.43 -5.18 2.00
N LYS A 40 -11.52 -5.81 2.76
CA LYS A 40 -10.59 -6.86 2.33
C LYS A 40 -10.02 -6.55 0.96
N LEU A 41 -10.30 -7.39 -0.04
CA LEU A 41 -9.86 -7.24 -1.43
C LEU A 41 -10.96 -6.72 -2.36
N ASP A 42 -12.16 -6.41 -1.87
CA ASP A 42 -13.36 -6.20 -2.68
C ASP A 42 -13.18 -5.24 -3.86
N ASN A 43 -12.57 -4.07 -3.64
CA ASN A 43 -12.36 -3.09 -4.71
C ASN A 43 -11.40 -3.60 -5.79
N LEU A 44 -10.35 -4.33 -5.41
CA LEU A 44 -9.43 -4.97 -6.34
C LEU A 44 -10.11 -6.14 -7.08
N LEU A 45 -10.92 -6.93 -6.38
CA LEU A 45 -11.69 -8.03 -6.98
C LEU A 45 -12.71 -7.52 -8.01
N ARG A 46 -13.42 -6.42 -7.72
CA ARG A 46 -14.30 -5.75 -8.70
C ARG A 46 -13.50 -5.25 -9.91
N TRP A 47 -12.33 -4.66 -9.66
CA TRP A 47 -11.46 -4.24 -10.75
C TRP A 47 -11.02 -5.42 -11.63
N ILE A 48 -10.71 -6.58 -11.03
CA ILE A 48 -10.36 -7.79 -11.79
C ILE A 48 -11.54 -8.19 -12.69
N CYS A 49 -12.75 -8.30 -12.15
CA CYS A 49 -13.94 -8.63 -12.93
C CYS A 49 -14.21 -7.62 -14.07
N ASP A 50 -13.96 -6.33 -13.86
CA ASP A 50 -14.12 -5.30 -14.89
C ASP A 50 -13.02 -5.32 -15.96
N ASN A 51 -11.93 -6.08 -15.75
CA ASN A 51 -10.71 -6.01 -16.54
C ASN A 51 -10.13 -7.39 -16.87
N VAL A 52 -10.96 -8.45 -16.91
CA VAL A 52 -10.51 -9.83 -17.15
C VAL A 52 -9.70 -9.96 -18.45
N GLU A 53 -10.07 -9.22 -19.50
CA GLU A 53 -9.34 -9.20 -20.78
C GLU A 53 -7.87 -8.75 -20.65
N LYS A 54 -7.51 -7.99 -19.62
CA LYS A 54 -6.11 -7.59 -19.38
C LYS A 54 -5.22 -8.74 -18.92
N PHE A 55 -5.81 -9.88 -18.56
CA PHE A 55 -5.07 -11.05 -18.15
C PHE A 55 -4.73 -11.98 -19.29
N ARG A 56 -5.37 -11.82 -20.46
CA ARG A 56 -5.13 -12.61 -21.67
C ARG A 56 -3.63 -12.72 -21.97
N ALA A 57 -3.19 -13.96 -22.20
CA ALA A 57 -1.82 -14.32 -22.49
C ALA A 57 -1.73 -15.04 -23.86
N PRO A 58 -0.55 -15.11 -24.49
CA PRO A 58 -0.39 -15.78 -25.78
C PRO A 58 -0.86 -17.25 -25.80
N CYS A 59 -0.80 -17.95 -24.66
CA CYS A 59 -1.28 -19.32 -24.52
C CYS A 59 -2.81 -19.46 -24.58
N ASP A 60 -3.57 -18.37 -24.46
CA ASP A 60 -5.03 -18.39 -24.58
C ASP A 60 -5.50 -18.49 -26.04
N GLY A 61 -4.60 -18.25 -27.01
CA GLY A 61 -4.91 -18.34 -28.44
C GLY A 61 -6.11 -17.47 -28.85
N ASN A 62 -7.01 -18.05 -29.64
CA ASN A 62 -8.23 -17.40 -30.14
C ASN A 62 -9.46 -17.68 -29.26
N ASN A 63 -9.30 -18.22 -28.05
CA ASN A 63 -10.43 -18.48 -27.16
C ASN A 63 -11.14 -17.17 -26.80
N ASP A 64 -12.47 -17.17 -26.71
CA ASP A 64 -13.22 -15.96 -26.35
C ASP A 64 -12.87 -15.45 -24.94
N LYS A 65 -12.44 -16.35 -24.05
CA LYS A 65 -12.12 -16.07 -22.64
C LYS A 65 -10.66 -16.43 -22.32
N PRO A 66 -9.98 -15.68 -21.43
CA PRO A 66 -8.69 -16.11 -20.91
C PRO A 66 -8.83 -17.39 -20.09
N SER A 67 -7.78 -18.22 -20.05
CA SER A 67 -7.77 -19.48 -19.28
C SER A 67 -7.53 -19.28 -17.79
N SER A 68 -6.92 -18.17 -17.39
CA SER A 68 -6.71 -17.79 -15.99
C SER A 68 -6.35 -16.32 -15.86
N LEU A 69 -6.09 -15.86 -14.62
CA LEU A 69 -5.48 -14.56 -14.39
C LEU A 69 -3.98 -14.54 -14.72
N HIS A 70 -3.36 -15.69 -15.04
CA HIS A 70 -1.93 -15.82 -15.32
C HIS A 70 -1.06 -15.09 -14.27
N THR A 71 -1.48 -15.17 -13.00
CA THR A 71 -0.98 -14.39 -11.88
C THR A 71 -0.90 -15.28 -10.65
N ASP A 72 0.27 -15.37 -10.01
CA ASP A 72 0.46 -16.21 -8.83
C ASP A 72 -0.20 -15.62 -7.59
N PHE A 73 -0.10 -14.29 -7.41
CA PHE A 73 -0.54 -13.61 -6.19
C PHE A 73 -1.37 -12.34 -6.46
N VAL A 74 -2.45 -12.19 -5.70
CA VAL A 74 -3.33 -11.02 -5.69
C VAL A 74 -3.37 -10.42 -4.29
N SER A 75 -3.08 -9.13 -4.13
CA SER A 75 -2.98 -8.47 -2.81
C SER A 75 -3.07 -6.94 -2.90
N TYR A 76 -2.86 -6.23 -1.80
CA TYR A 76 -2.54 -4.79 -1.83
C TYR A 76 -1.05 -4.56 -1.54
N ARG A 77 -0.51 -3.47 -2.12
CA ARG A 77 0.88 -3.02 -1.92
C ARG A 77 1.26 -2.88 -0.45
N GLY A 78 0.31 -2.45 0.39
CA GLY A 78 0.51 -2.34 1.84
C GLY A 78 0.94 -3.65 2.49
N LEU A 79 0.24 -4.76 2.19
CA LEU A 79 0.59 -6.08 2.74
C LEU A 79 1.96 -6.57 2.25
N LEU A 80 2.25 -6.40 0.96
CA LEU A 80 3.59 -6.73 0.42
C LEU A 80 4.70 -5.91 1.08
N THR A 81 4.41 -4.66 1.45
CA THR A 81 5.33 -3.79 2.20
C THR A 81 5.53 -4.32 3.62
N THR A 82 4.45 -4.69 4.32
CA THR A 82 4.49 -5.29 5.66
C THR A 82 5.38 -6.53 5.68
N ILE A 83 5.17 -7.46 4.75
CA ILE A 83 5.98 -8.68 4.62
C ILE A 83 7.44 -8.32 4.32
N MET A 84 7.69 -7.47 3.31
CA MET A 84 9.04 -7.07 2.91
C MET A 84 9.84 -6.42 4.06
N CYS A 85 9.18 -5.64 4.92
CA CYS A 85 9.80 -5.00 6.08
C CYS A 85 9.97 -5.93 7.29
N SER A 86 9.34 -7.11 7.31
CA SER A 86 9.32 -7.99 8.48
C SER A 86 10.69 -8.53 8.87
N VAL A 87 11.62 -8.62 7.92
CA VAL A 87 13.02 -9.01 8.17
C VAL A 87 13.75 -8.10 9.18
N TYR A 88 13.25 -6.88 9.40
CA TYR A 88 13.77 -5.92 10.38
C TYR A 88 12.72 -5.48 11.41
N GLU A 89 11.51 -6.06 11.38
CA GLU A 89 10.43 -5.73 12.31
C GLU A 89 10.63 -6.49 13.62
N GLN A 90 10.50 -5.78 14.74
CA GLN A 90 10.81 -6.29 16.08
C GLN A 90 9.65 -6.06 17.07
N LYS A 91 8.57 -5.42 16.63
CA LYS A 91 7.50 -4.95 17.52
C LYS A 91 6.11 -5.25 17.01
N GLU A 92 5.88 -5.08 15.70
CA GLU A 92 4.54 -5.20 15.13
C GLU A 92 4.34 -6.60 14.54
N SER A 93 3.48 -7.39 15.19
CA SER A 93 2.98 -8.63 14.61
C SER A 93 1.97 -8.35 13.51
N TRP A 94 1.78 -9.34 12.64
CA TRP A 94 0.71 -9.32 11.65
C TRP A 94 0.15 -10.72 11.45
N ILE A 95 -1.11 -10.76 11.04
CA ILE A 95 -1.78 -11.97 10.58
C ILE A 95 -2.30 -11.71 9.16
N LEU A 96 -2.06 -12.65 8.27
CA LEU A 96 -2.66 -12.65 6.94
C LEU A 96 -3.25 -14.02 6.64
N GLY A 97 -4.30 -14.04 5.83
CA GLY A 97 -4.88 -15.25 5.27
C GLY A 97 -4.56 -15.35 3.80
N VAL A 98 -4.47 -16.58 3.33
CA VAL A 98 -4.28 -16.91 1.93
C VAL A 98 -5.27 -17.98 1.53
N THR A 99 -5.95 -17.76 0.40
CA THR A 99 -6.77 -18.77 -0.28
C THR A 99 -6.29 -18.92 -1.72
N LEU A 100 -6.35 -20.13 -2.25
CA LEU A 100 -6.04 -20.42 -3.65
C LEU A 100 -7.35 -20.61 -4.40
N TYR A 101 -7.53 -19.86 -5.49
CA TYR A 101 -8.69 -19.97 -6.35
C TYR A 101 -8.30 -19.70 -7.80
N ARG A 102 -8.63 -20.62 -8.70
CA ARG A 102 -8.29 -20.53 -10.14
C ARG A 102 -6.80 -20.27 -10.35
N SER A 103 -5.97 -21.08 -9.68
CA SER A 103 -4.50 -20.99 -9.70
C SER A 103 -3.88 -19.69 -9.18
N SER A 104 -4.68 -18.77 -8.60
CA SER A 104 -4.22 -17.50 -8.05
C SER A 104 -4.36 -17.49 -6.52
N ARG A 105 -3.33 -17.05 -5.81
CA ARG A 105 -3.34 -16.94 -4.34
C ARG A 105 -3.71 -15.53 -3.92
N TYR A 106 -4.79 -15.39 -3.16
CA TYR A 106 -5.30 -14.11 -2.69
C TYR A 106 -4.84 -13.88 -1.25
N LEU A 107 -4.03 -12.85 -1.03
CA LEU A 107 -3.45 -12.53 0.28
C LEU A 107 -4.24 -11.38 0.90
N CYS A 108 -4.77 -11.59 2.10
CA CYS A 108 -5.52 -10.57 2.84
C CYS A 108 -4.98 -10.43 4.25
N GLN A 109 -4.67 -9.21 4.67
CA GLN A 109 -4.25 -8.92 6.04
C GLN A 109 -5.48 -8.81 6.95
N TYR A 110 -5.37 -9.28 8.20
CA TYR A 110 -6.34 -9.03 9.26
C TYR A 110 -5.70 -8.24 10.39
N SER A 111 -6.54 -7.51 11.13
CA SER A 111 -6.09 -6.80 12.32
C SER A 111 -5.82 -7.79 13.44
N THR A 112 -4.64 -7.71 14.05
CA THR A 112 -4.35 -8.48 15.27
C THR A 112 -5.17 -7.97 16.45
N THR A 113 -5.35 -8.79 17.49
CA THR A 113 -6.01 -8.36 18.74
C THR A 113 -5.36 -7.10 19.32
N GLU A 114 -4.04 -7.01 19.25
CA GLU A 114 -3.30 -5.85 19.72
C GLU A 114 -3.59 -4.60 18.87
N GLN A 115 -3.62 -4.72 17.54
CA GLN A 115 -3.97 -3.62 16.64
C GLN A 115 -5.40 -3.12 16.90
N LEU A 116 -6.36 -4.04 17.08
CA LEU A 116 -7.75 -3.69 17.41
C LEU A 116 -7.85 -2.98 18.77
N TYR A 117 -7.10 -3.43 19.77
CA TYR A 117 -7.06 -2.78 21.09
C TYR A 117 -6.43 -1.38 21.01
N ARG A 118 -5.31 -1.24 20.29
CA ARG A 118 -4.63 0.04 20.06
C ARG A 118 -5.54 1.03 19.32
N ALA A 119 -6.31 0.58 18.33
CA ALA A 119 -7.26 1.42 17.61
C ALA A 119 -8.41 1.90 18.52
N LYS A 120 -8.93 1.03 19.40
CA LYS A 120 -9.98 1.38 20.36
C LYS A 120 -9.52 2.35 21.45
N THR A 121 -8.26 2.25 21.86
CA THR A 121 -7.67 3.06 22.94
C THR A 121 -6.80 4.21 22.42
N GLU A 122 -6.90 4.53 21.12
CA GLU A 122 -6.08 5.57 20.50
C GLU A 122 -6.40 6.96 21.08
N SER A 123 -5.37 7.68 21.52
CA SER A 123 -5.52 9.04 22.03
C SER A 123 -5.90 10.04 20.94
N GLU A 124 -6.63 11.09 21.29
CA GLU A 124 -7.01 12.15 20.34
C GLU A 124 -5.81 12.81 19.65
N TRP A 125 -4.69 12.92 20.36
CA TRP A 125 -3.44 13.39 19.74
C TRP A 125 -2.95 12.46 18.63
N ARG A 126 -3.02 11.13 18.82
CA ARG A 126 -2.61 10.16 17.79
C ARG A 126 -3.56 10.17 16.60
N LYS A 127 -4.88 10.21 16.83
CA LYS A 127 -5.88 10.36 15.76
C LYS A 127 -5.61 11.60 14.92
N ARG A 128 -5.33 12.73 15.59
CA ARG A 128 -4.96 13.99 14.93
C ARG A 128 -3.65 13.87 14.16
N ALA A 129 -2.65 13.23 14.75
CA ALA A 129 -1.36 13.01 14.11
C ALA A 129 -1.43 12.09 12.88
N SER A 130 -2.35 11.13 12.86
CA SER A 130 -2.63 10.27 11.70
C SER A 130 -3.29 11.07 10.57
N ALA A 131 -4.22 11.98 10.89
CA ALA A 131 -4.89 12.83 9.90
C ALA A 131 -3.97 13.87 9.23
N TRP A 132 -2.85 14.21 9.87
CA TRP A 132 -1.86 15.14 9.32
C TRP A 132 -1.26 14.68 7.98
N GLY A 133 -1.24 13.39 7.69
CA GLY A 133 -0.84 12.85 6.38
C GLY A 133 -1.73 13.39 5.27
N TYR A 134 -3.03 13.12 5.35
CA TYR A 134 -4.01 13.60 4.37
C TYR A 134 -4.05 15.12 4.27
N LYS A 135 -3.86 15.83 5.39
CA LYS A 135 -3.80 17.31 5.34
C LYS A 135 -2.57 17.80 4.59
N PHE A 136 -1.43 17.14 4.76
CA PHE A 136 -0.21 17.48 4.02
C PHE A 136 -0.36 17.22 2.53
N GLU A 137 -1.02 16.13 2.14
CA GLU A 137 -1.39 15.87 0.73
C GLU A 137 -2.22 17.02 0.16
N GLN A 138 -3.21 17.52 0.91
CA GLN A 138 -4.02 18.67 0.48
C GLN A 138 -3.20 19.96 0.29
N TYR A 139 -2.11 20.16 1.05
CA TYR A 139 -1.18 21.28 0.86
C TYR A 139 -0.30 21.14 -0.38
N MET A 140 0.00 19.90 -0.78
CA MET A 140 0.95 19.56 -1.82
C MET A 140 0.29 19.21 -3.15
N THR A 141 -1.04 19.27 -3.24
CA THR A 141 -1.77 18.81 -4.43
C THR A 141 -2.88 19.76 -4.87
N ALA A 142 -3.27 19.62 -6.13
CA ALA A 142 -4.45 20.26 -6.72
C ALA A 142 -5.28 19.25 -7.52
N SER A 143 -6.56 19.53 -7.73
CA SER A 143 -7.48 18.66 -8.49
C SER A 143 -7.28 18.69 -10.01
N LYS A 144 -6.46 19.62 -10.51
CA LYS A 144 -6.14 19.78 -11.94
C LYS A 144 -4.68 20.20 -12.12
N PRO A 145 -4.08 19.95 -13.30
CA PRO A 145 -2.78 20.50 -13.65
C PRO A 145 -2.75 22.02 -13.42
N ASP A 146 -1.66 22.51 -12.84
CA ASP A 146 -1.42 23.94 -12.54
C ASP A 146 -2.49 24.60 -11.64
N GLY A 147 -3.31 23.78 -10.97
CA GLY A 147 -4.24 24.22 -9.95
C GLY A 147 -3.53 24.67 -8.67
N LYS A 148 -4.31 25.20 -7.72
CA LYS A 148 -3.81 25.60 -6.41
C LYS A 148 -4.34 24.67 -5.31
N PRO A 149 -3.51 24.34 -4.31
CA PRO A 149 -3.95 23.68 -3.09
C PRO A 149 -5.10 24.42 -2.40
N THR A 150 -6.02 23.69 -1.77
CA THR A 150 -7.14 24.28 -1.00
C THR A 150 -7.11 23.86 0.47
N PRO A 151 -6.06 24.22 1.23
CA PRO A 151 -5.86 23.75 2.60
C PRO A 151 -6.91 24.25 3.59
N GLN A 152 -7.77 25.21 3.22
CA GLN A 152 -8.86 25.65 4.09
C GLN A 152 -10.07 24.72 4.08
N LYS A 153 -10.18 23.84 3.07
CA LYS A 153 -11.29 22.89 3.00
C LYS A 153 -11.06 21.70 3.95
N PRO A 154 -12.13 21.13 4.53
CA PRO A 154 -12.02 19.86 5.24
C PRO A 154 -11.50 18.76 4.30
N VAL A 155 -10.81 17.78 4.86
CA VAL A 155 -10.30 16.63 4.13
C VAL A 155 -11.33 15.51 4.18
N ASN A 156 -11.54 14.80 3.06
CA ASN A 156 -12.29 13.57 3.02
C ASN A 156 -11.30 12.40 2.90
N GLU A 157 -11.01 11.76 4.03
CA GLU A 157 -10.02 10.66 4.13
C GLU A 157 -10.49 9.38 3.42
N LYS A 158 -11.74 9.33 2.94
CA LYS A 158 -12.28 8.21 2.15
C LYS A 158 -11.96 8.31 0.66
N GLU A 159 -11.52 9.47 0.18
CA GLU A 159 -11.17 9.64 -1.24
C GLU A 159 -9.78 9.11 -1.52
N GLU A 160 -9.72 8.01 -2.25
CA GLU A 160 -8.47 7.34 -2.60
C GLU A 160 -8.43 7.04 -4.09
N VAL A 161 -7.24 7.15 -4.67
CA VAL A 161 -7.00 6.70 -6.04
C VAL A 161 -6.02 5.55 -6.01
N CYS A 162 -6.48 4.38 -6.46
CA CYS A 162 -5.66 3.19 -6.54
C CYS A 162 -5.20 2.91 -7.97
N SER A 163 -3.89 2.73 -8.15
CA SER A 163 -3.32 2.12 -9.34
C SER A 163 -3.27 0.61 -9.15
N VAL A 164 -3.74 -0.15 -10.14
CA VAL A 164 -3.57 -1.61 -10.18
C VAL A 164 -2.36 -1.94 -11.02
N VAL A 165 -1.40 -2.66 -10.44
CA VAL A 165 -0.11 -2.96 -11.06
C VAL A 165 0.04 -4.47 -11.18
N ARG A 166 0.47 -4.90 -12.37
CA ARG A 166 0.89 -6.27 -12.65
C ARG A 166 2.39 -6.28 -12.91
N THR A 167 3.13 -7.08 -12.15
CA THR A 167 4.59 -7.14 -12.22
C THR A 167 5.08 -8.56 -11.91
N ARG A 168 6.40 -8.77 -11.95
CA ARG A 168 7.05 -9.98 -11.46
C ARG A 168 8.07 -9.63 -10.39
N LEU A 169 8.01 -10.34 -9.27
CA LEU A 169 9.14 -10.38 -8.33
C LEU A 169 10.08 -11.48 -8.79
N ARG A 170 11.34 -11.11 -9.03
CA ARG A 170 12.34 -11.98 -9.68
C ARG A 170 11.79 -12.54 -11.00
N ARG A 171 12.08 -13.80 -11.31
CA ARG A 171 11.56 -14.49 -12.49
C ARG A 171 10.37 -15.40 -12.20
N GLN A 172 10.00 -15.63 -10.94
CA GLN A 172 9.14 -16.76 -10.55
C GLN A 172 7.81 -16.41 -9.90
N HIS A 173 7.59 -15.14 -9.52
CA HIS A 173 6.36 -14.71 -8.85
C HIS A 173 5.66 -13.62 -9.67
N SER A 174 4.55 -13.95 -10.35
CA SER A 174 3.68 -12.91 -10.94
C SER A 174 2.76 -12.31 -9.88
N LEU A 175 2.75 -10.99 -9.79
CA LEU A 175 2.02 -10.23 -8.79
C LEU A 175 1.00 -9.31 -9.47
N LEU A 176 -0.21 -9.28 -8.93
CA LEU A 176 -1.20 -8.24 -9.17
C LEU A 176 -1.53 -7.60 -7.83
N TYR A 177 -1.41 -6.27 -7.74
CA TYR A 177 -1.84 -5.59 -6.52
C TYR A 177 -2.37 -4.19 -6.78
N GLY A 178 -3.30 -3.77 -5.93
CA GLY A 178 -3.72 -2.38 -5.82
C GLY A 178 -2.71 -1.58 -4.97
N ALA A 179 -2.50 -0.33 -5.33
CA ALA A 179 -1.69 0.60 -4.58
C ALA A 179 -2.31 2.00 -4.63
N GLU A 180 -2.58 2.57 -3.47
CA GLU A 180 -2.97 3.96 -3.33
C GLU A 180 -1.86 4.89 -3.84
N ILE A 181 -2.27 5.94 -4.55
CA ILE A 181 -1.40 6.95 -5.16
C ILE A 181 -1.79 8.33 -4.63
N ASP A 182 -0.82 9.01 -4.01
CA ASP A 182 -1.07 10.33 -3.42
C ASP A 182 -1.22 11.41 -4.49
N ALA A 183 -0.33 11.43 -5.50
CA ALA A 183 -0.41 12.36 -6.62
C ALA A 183 0.40 11.95 -7.86
N ILE A 184 0.13 12.62 -8.98
CA ILE A 184 0.96 12.62 -10.19
C ILE A 184 1.74 13.93 -10.34
N ASP A 185 2.96 13.83 -10.81
CA ASP A 185 3.78 14.97 -11.20
C ASP A 185 3.40 15.45 -12.61
N SER A 186 2.72 16.59 -12.70
CA SER A 186 2.25 17.17 -13.96
C SER A 186 3.40 17.51 -14.91
N GLN A 187 4.57 17.89 -14.39
CA GLN A 187 5.74 18.21 -15.21
C GLN A 187 6.25 16.94 -15.90
N LEU A 188 6.24 15.80 -15.22
CA LEU A 188 6.60 14.51 -15.83
C LEU A 188 5.57 14.01 -16.84
N VAL A 189 4.29 14.35 -16.65
CA VAL A 189 3.23 14.07 -17.63
C VAL A 189 3.50 14.83 -18.93
N VAL A 190 3.80 16.13 -18.84
CA VAL A 190 4.09 17.00 -20.00
C VAL A 190 5.41 16.64 -20.66
N LYS A 191 6.48 16.42 -19.87
CA LYS A 191 7.82 16.14 -20.39
C LYS A 191 7.94 14.79 -21.09
N TYR A 192 7.20 13.78 -20.63
CA TYR A 192 7.34 12.41 -21.13
C TYR A 192 6.02 11.79 -21.57
N PRO A 193 5.23 12.39 -22.49
CA PRO A 193 3.83 12.02 -22.75
C PRO A 193 3.62 10.55 -23.10
N LYS A 194 4.60 9.89 -23.74
CA LYS A 194 4.60 8.47 -24.08
C LYS A 194 4.53 7.52 -22.87
N LEU A 195 4.88 7.99 -21.66
CA LEU A 195 4.83 7.24 -20.41
C LEU A 195 3.45 7.30 -19.70
N LYS A 196 2.33 7.37 -20.45
CA LYS A 196 0.98 7.65 -19.91
C LYS A 196 0.56 6.75 -18.74
N HIS A 197 0.97 5.50 -18.76
CA HIS A 197 0.65 4.49 -17.74
C HIS A 197 1.83 4.18 -16.81
N SER A 198 2.90 4.97 -16.87
CA SER A 198 4.09 4.72 -16.06
C SER A 198 3.90 5.23 -14.64
N THR A 199 4.15 4.35 -13.68
CA THR A 199 4.19 4.67 -12.25
C THR A 199 5.34 5.62 -11.89
N ARG A 200 6.31 5.83 -12.80
CA ARG A 200 7.41 6.80 -12.64
C ARG A 200 6.96 8.26 -12.57
N ARG A 201 5.69 8.55 -12.88
CA ARG A 201 5.11 9.89 -12.75
C ARG A 201 4.44 10.14 -11.42
N TYR A 202 4.27 9.10 -10.61
CA TYR A 202 3.66 9.22 -9.29
C TYR A 202 4.67 9.78 -8.29
N VAL A 203 4.14 10.35 -7.21
CA VAL A 203 4.91 10.74 -6.03
C VAL A 203 4.21 10.21 -4.79
N GLU A 204 5.00 9.84 -3.78
CA GLU A 204 4.49 9.46 -2.47
C GLU A 204 4.77 10.60 -1.48
N MET A 205 3.83 10.89 -0.61
CA MET A 205 3.88 11.97 0.37
C MET A 205 3.90 11.38 1.78
N LYS A 206 4.68 12.01 2.65
CA LYS A 206 4.80 11.60 4.06
C LYS A 206 4.90 12.82 4.95
N THR A 207 4.50 12.67 6.21
CA THR A 207 4.85 13.63 7.26
C THR A 207 5.79 12.99 8.27
N SER A 208 6.73 13.77 8.80
CA SER A 208 7.60 13.33 9.88
C SER A 208 7.95 14.47 10.80
N LYS A 209 8.29 14.16 12.05
CA LYS A 209 8.84 15.15 12.97
C LYS A 209 10.17 15.69 12.41
N ILE A 210 10.40 16.99 12.56
CA ILE A 210 11.68 17.64 12.26
C ILE A 210 12.78 16.91 13.03
N VAL A 211 13.87 16.62 12.33
CA VAL A 211 15.05 15.96 12.90
C VAL A 211 15.98 17.05 13.43
N GLY A 212 15.99 17.23 14.75
CA GLY A 212 16.87 18.18 15.45
C GLY A 212 18.11 17.53 16.06
N SER A 213 18.19 16.20 16.13
CA SER A 213 19.33 15.47 16.70
C SER A 213 19.77 14.27 15.87
N VAL A 214 21.04 13.87 16.05
CA VAL A 214 21.61 12.67 15.40
C VAL A 214 20.78 11.42 15.71
N ARG A 215 20.30 11.27 16.95
CA ARG A 215 19.43 10.15 17.35
C ARG A 215 18.12 10.13 16.56
N GLN A 216 17.48 11.28 16.40
CA GLN A 216 16.25 11.38 15.60
C GLN A 216 16.50 11.06 14.13
N LYS A 217 17.65 11.48 13.58
CA LYS A 217 18.06 11.15 12.21
C LYS A 217 18.20 9.65 12.02
N ARG A 218 18.95 8.99 12.92
CA ARG A 218 19.13 7.53 12.93
C ARG A 218 17.80 6.79 13.03
N ASN A 219 16.89 7.22 13.90
CA ASN A 219 15.56 6.60 14.03
C ASN A 219 14.71 6.75 12.76
N MET A 220 14.73 7.92 12.13
CA MET A 220 14.01 8.15 10.87
C MET A 220 14.57 7.24 9.76
N ALA A 221 15.90 7.16 9.63
CA ALA A 221 16.57 6.29 8.68
C ALA A 221 16.25 4.80 8.92
N ARG A 222 16.36 4.35 10.18
CA ARG A 222 16.14 2.95 10.58
C ARG A 222 14.70 2.49 10.37
N PHE A 223 13.72 3.29 10.82
CA PHE A 223 12.34 2.81 10.91
C PHE A 223 11.40 3.37 9.84
N LYS A 224 11.56 4.63 9.44
CA LYS A 224 10.64 5.29 8.50
C LYS A 224 11.09 5.14 7.05
N MET A 225 12.34 5.48 6.77
CA MET A 225 12.87 5.46 5.39
C MET A 225 12.87 4.06 4.79
N MET A 226 13.04 3.02 5.61
CA MET A 226 12.85 1.62 5.20
C MET A 226 11.43 1.36 4.66
N LYS A 227 10.40 1.71 5.44
CA LYS A 227 8.99 1.53 5.06
C LYS A 227 8.65 2.38 3.81
N TRP A 228 9.16 3.60 3.74
CA TRP A 228 8.98 4.50 2.59
C TRP A 228 9.62 3.93 1.31
N TRP A 229 10.84 3.41 1.44
CA TRP A 229 11.56 2.78 0.32
C TRP A 229 10.78 1.55 -0.17
N ALA A 230 10.36 0.66 0.71
CA ALA A 230 9.61 -0.55 0.33
C ALA A 230 8.29 -0.21 -0.37
N GLN A 231 7.55 0.77 0.16
CA GLN A 231 6.30 1.24 -0.44
C GLN A 231 6.52 1.72 -1.87
N CYS A 232 7.52 2.56 -2.10
CA CYS A 232 7.78 3.14 -3.41
C CYS A 232 8.42 2.13 -4.37
N TYR A 233 9.33 1.29 -3.89
CA TYR A 233 10.04 0.28 -4.66
C TYR A 233 9.06 -0.70 -5.30
N LEU A 234 8.09 -1.20 -4.53
CA LEU A 234 7.13 -2.20 -5.01
C LEU A 234 6.39 -1.73 -6.25
N ILE A 235 5.91 -0.48 -6.27
CA ILE A 235 5.15 0.11 -7.39
C ILE A 235 6.02 0.89 -8.41
N GLY A 236 7.28 1.17 -8.08
CA GLY A 236 8.16 1.96 -8.95
C GLY A 236 7.93 3.47 -8.90
N ILE A 237 7.44 3.99 -7.76
CA ILE A 237 7.42 5.44 -7.48
C ILE A 237 8.87 5.91 -7.27
N PRO A 238 9.33 6.98 -7.94
CA PRO A 238 10.74 7.36 -7.94
C PRO A 238 11.17 8.22 -6.74
N ARG A 239 10.23 8.87 -6.03
CA ARG A 239 10.53 9.78 -4.93
C ARG A 239 9.43 9.88 -3.89
N VAL A 240 9.86 10.21 -2.68
CA VAL A 240 9.01 10.54 -1.52
C VAL A 240 9.18 12.01 -1.18
N ILE A 241 8.10 12.74 -1.01
CA ILE A 241 8.10 14.13 -0.55
C ILE A 241 7.65 14.15 0.90
N CYS A 242 8.53 14.59 1.80
CA CYS A 242 8.26 14.59 3.23
C CYS A 242 8.10 16.01 3.79
N GLY A 243 6.94 16.28 4.38
CA GLY A 243 6.70 17.44 5.24
C GLY A 243 7.27 17.20 6.64
N LEU A 244 8.34 17.93 6.97
CA LEU A 244 8.96 17.94 8.29
C LEU A 244 8.25 18.95 9.19
N ARG A 245 7.55 18.43 10.19
CA ARG A 245 6.69 19.18 11.12
C ARG A 245 7.18 19.19 12.55
N ASN A 246 6.73 20.17 13.33
CA ASN A 246 6.88 20.14 14.79
C ASN A 246 5.80 19.25 15.46
N ASP A 247 5.81 19.19 16.79
CA ASP A 247 4.86 18.39 17.58
C ASP A 247 3.43 18.96 17.58
N ASN A 248 3.27 20.24 17.22
CA ASN A 248 1.98 20.93 17.14
C ASN A 248 1.32 20.79 15.75
N GLY A 249 1.92 20.03 14.83
CA GLY A 249 1.34 19.81 13.50
C GLY A 249 1.69 20.88 12.47
N TYR A 250 2.71 21.72 12.69
CA TYR A 250 3.12 22.73 11.73
C TYR A 250 4.30 22.24 10.89
N VAL A 251 4.12 22.12 9.57
CA VAL A 251 5.20 21.83 8.62
C VAL A 251 6.10 23.06 8.50
N LYS A 252 7.39 22.87 8.77
CA LYS A 252 8.42 23.92 8.68
C LYS A 252 9.35 23.76 7.50
N GLN A 253 9.44 22.56 6.95
CA GLN A 253 10.29 22.23 5.82
C GLN A 253 9.65 21.10 5.01
N VAL A 254 9.79 21.14 3.70
CA VAL A 254 9.48 20.01 2.81
C VAL A 254 10.80 19.52 2.21
N LYS A 255 11.00 18.20 2.18
CA LYS A 255 12.19 17.59 1.58
C LYS A 255 11.79 16.44 0.66
N SER A 256 12.31 16.45 -0.56
CA SER A 256 12.18 15.32 -1.48
C SER A 256 13.34 14.34 -1.29
N PHE A 257 13.03 13.05 -1.33
CA PHE A 257 13.99 11.95 -1.25
C PHE A 257 13.76 11.00 -2.41
N ARG A 258 14.78 10.79 -3.23
CA ARG A 258 14.79 9.72 -4.23
C ARG A 258 15.10 8.39 -3.55
N LEU A 259 14.69 7.28 -4.16
CA LEU A 259 14.93 5.94 -3.58
C LEU A 259 16.42 5.66 -3.24
N PRO A 260 17.40 6.01 -4.10
CA PRO A 260 18.81 5.84 -3.74
C PRO A 260 19.25 6.64 -2.50
N GLU A 261 18.65 7.81 -2.27
CA GLU A 261 18.94 8.63 -1.08
C GLU A 261 18.38 8.00 0.19
N LEU A 262 17.20 7.37 0.11
CA LEU A 262 16.64 6.59 1.22
C LEU A 262 17.55 5.42 1.59
N ILE A 263 18.06 4.68 0.58
CA ILE A 263 19.02 3.59 0.78
C ILE A 263 20.29 4.13 1.43
N GLN A 264 20.85 5.22 0.90
CA GLN A 264 22.10 5.79 1.40
C GLN A 264 22.01 6.23 2.87
N GLU A 265 20.90 6.85 3.28
CA GLU A 265 20.65 7.24 4.67
C GLU A 265 20.36 6.02 5.57
N GLY A 266 19.74 4.98 5.02
CA GLY A 266 19.37 3.75 5.72
C GLY A 266 20.45 2.66 5.82
N ARG A 267 21.56 2.80 5.09
CA ARG A 267 22.57 1.74 4.85
C ARG A 267 23.16 1.08 6.09
N GLU A 268 23.14 1.74 7.24
CA GLU A 268 23.62 1.18 8.52
C GLU A 268 22.59 0.28 9.21
N PHE A 269 21.34 0.27 8.74
CA PHE A 269 20.20 -0.29 9.47
C PHE A 269 19.43 -1.36 8.71
N TRP A 270 19.33 -1.24 7.40
CA TRP A 270 18.55 -2.14 6.56
C TRP A 270 19.17 -2.24 5.17
N ASP A 271 19.01 -3.41 4.56
CA ASP A 271 19.49 -3.73 3.22
C ASP A 271 18.32 -4.05 2.29
N PRO A 272 18.11 -3.28 1.21
CA PRO A 272 17.15 -3.58 0.15
C PRO A 272 17.16 -5.04 -0.32
N HIS A 273 18.35 -5.64 -0.46
CA HIS A 273 18.48 -6.99 -0.98
C HIS A 273 17.90 -8.03 -0.01
N GLN A 274 18.14 -7.87 1.29
CA GLN A 274 17.57 -8.75 2.32
C GLN A 274 16.05 -8.63 2.36
N MET A 275 15.50 -7.42 2.26
CA MET A 275 14.06 -7.18 2.21
C MET A 275 13.39 -7.85 1.00
N ILE A 276 13.99 -7.70 -0.18
CA ILE A 276 13.51 -8.33 -1.42
C ILE A 276 13.61 -9.86 -1.34
N ASN A 277 14.73 -10.39 -0.84
CA ASN A 277 14.94 -11.83 -0.68
C ASN A 277 13.97 -12.43 0.33
N PHE A 278 13.65 -11.70 1.40
CA PHE A 278 12.67 -12.14 2.38
C PHE A 278 11.27 -12.24 1.76
N LEU A 279 10.83 -11.21 1.01
CA LEU A 279 9.55 -11.28 0.32
C LEU A 279 9.50 -12.45 -0.69
N ASP A 280 10.57 -12.67 -1.45
CA ASP A 280 10.68 -13.80 -2.39
C ASP A 280 10.56 -15.17 -1.68
N LYS A 281 11.31 -15.37 -0.59
CA LYS A 281 11.23 -16.59 0.23
C LYS A 281 9.84 -16.78 0.85
N PHE A 282 9.22 -15.71 1.33
CA PHE A 282 7.87 -15.78 1.89
C PHE A 282 6.84 -16.21 0.82
N LEU A 283 6.94 -15.68 -0.39
CA LEU A 283 6.04 -16.08 -1.48
C LEU A 283 6.24 -17.55 -1.90
N ASN A 284 7.48 -18.07 -1.86
CA ASN A 284 7.71 -19.51 -2.02
C ASN A 284 7.06 -20.33 -0.90
N PHE A 285 7.24 -19.92 0.35
CA PHE A 285 6.62 -20.57 1.51
C PHE A 285 5.09 -20.62 1.38
N VAL A 286 4.47 -19.55 0.89
CA VAL A 286 3.03 -19.53 0.57
C VAL A 286 2.68 -20.50 -0.56
N LYS A 287 3.49 -20.61 -1.62
CA LYS A 287 3.24 -21.58 -2.71
C LYS A 287 3.26 -23.02 -2.23
N GLU A 288 4.22 -23.35 -1.35
CA GLU A 288 4.40 -24.69 -0.79
C GLU A 288 3.23 -25.10 0.12
N ASN A 289 2.70 -24.17 0.92
CA ASN A 289 1.70 -24.45 1.95
C ASN A 289 0.25 -24.22 1.50
N VAL A 290 0.02 -23.48 0.41
CA VAL A 290 -1.33 -23.20 -0.12
C VAL A 290 -1.46 -23.85 -1.49
N ASN A 291 -1.87 -25.12 -1.51
CA ASN A 291 -1.92 -25.96 -2.71
C ASN A 291 -3.32 -26.53 -3.03
N VAL A 292 -4.30 -26.35 -2.12
CA VAL A 292 -5.70 -26.73 -2.34
C VAL A 292 -6.44 -25.57 -2.99
N ASP A 293 -6.88 -25.74 -4.24
CA ASP A 293 -7.66 -24.75 -4.99
C ASP A 293 -9.14 -24.82 -4.56
N ASP A 294 -9.43 -24.15 -3.43
CA ASP A 294 -10.78 -23.99 -2.89
C ASP A 294 -10.88 -22.60 -2.23
N PRO A 295 -11.77 -21.70 -2.68
CA PRO A 295 -11.95 -20.37 -2.09
C PRO A 295 -12.43 -20.39 -0.63
N LYS A 296 -12.85 -21.56 -0.12
CA LYS A 296 -13.25 -21.79 1.27
C LYS A 296 -12.08 -22.31 2.13
N GLU A 297 -10.98 -22.76 1.55
CA GLU A 297 -9.79 -23.11 2.32
C GLU A 297 -8.95 -21.85 2.57
N VAL A 298 -8.64 -21.58 3.84
CA VAL A 298 -7.86 -20.42 4.26
C VAL A 298 -6.67 -20.88 5.08
N MET A 299 -5.47 -20.59 4.60
CA MET A 299 -4.23 -20.76 5.35
C MET A 299 -3.88 -19.44 6.01
N LEU A 300 -3.73 -19.44 7.32
CA LEU A 300 -3.31 -18.28 8.10
C LEU A 300 -1.79 -18.30 8.29
N PHE A 301 -1.18 -17.12 8.13
CA PHE A 301 0.22 -16.86 8.40
C PHE A 301 0.30 -15.76 9.46
N GLU A 302 0.98 -16.04 10.57
CA GLU A 302 1.14 -15.12 11.70
C GLU A 302 2.62 -14.88 11.98
N PHE A 303 3.05 -13.63 11.90
CA PHE A 303 4.42 -13.23 12.26
C PHE A 303 4.52 -12.88 13.73
N VAL A 304 5.47 -13.50 14.42
CA VAL A 304 5.81 -13.28 15.82
C VAL A 304 7.17 -12.58 15.91
N PRO A 305 7.20 -11.24 16.08
CA PRO A 305 8.44 -10.46 15.99
C PRO A 305 9.49 -10.83 17.04
N GLU A 306 9.09 -11.19 18.26
CA GLU A 306 10.01 -11.52 19.34
C GLU A 306 10.84 -12.78 19.04
N GLN A 307 10.23 -13.71 18.30
CA GLN A 307 10.82 -14.98 17.92
C GLN A 307 11.38 -14.98 16.49
N GLN A 308 11.05 -13.96 15.69
CA GLN A 308 11.37 -13.88 14.26
C GLN A 308 10.87 -15.10 13.47
N VAL A 309 9.69 -15.62 13.82
CA VAL A 309 9.06 -16.77 13.15
C VAL A 309 7.74 -16.38 12.49
N ILE A 310 7.39 -17.10 11.42
CA ILE A 310 6.07 -17.05 10.81
C ILE A 310 5.41 -18.40 11.01
N ASN A 311 4.35 -18.44 11.81
CA ASN A 311 3.52 -19.62 11.99
C ASN A 311 2.58 -19.76 10.79
N CYS A 312 2.37 -21.00 10.33
CA CYS A 312 1.44 -21.32 9.25
C CYS A 312 0.43 -22.36 9.76
N MET A 313 -0.86 -22.09 9.58
CA MET A 313 -1.92 -23.00 10.02
C MET A 313 -3.11 -22.97 9.06
N ALA A 314 -3.69 -24.15 8.79
CA ALA A 314 -5.00 -24.23 8.14
C ALA A 314 -6.08 -23.76 9.11
N LEU A 315 -6.98 -22.89 8.65
CA LEU A 315 -8.10 -22.41 9.45
C LEU A 315 -9.20 -23.48 9.50
N PRO A 316 -9.54 -24.04 10.68
CA PRO A 316 -10.60 -25.03 10.77
C PRO A 316 -11.96 -24.46 10.37
N LYS A 317 -12.74 -25.19 9.57
CA LYS A 317 -14.08 -24.78 9.13
C LYS A 317 -15.07 -24.59 10.29
N ASN A 318 -14.84 -25.27 11.41
CA ASN A 318 -15.63 -25.12 12.64
C ASN A 318 -15.15 -23.98 13.55
N HIS A 319 -14.13 -23.21 13.15
CA HIS A 319 -13.65 -22.08 13.92
C HIS A 319 -14.74 -20.99 14.02
N LYS A 320 -14.98 -20.45 15.22
CA LYS A 320 -16.08 -19.49 15.48
C LYS A 320 -16.03 -18.24 14.58
N SER A 321 -14.83 -17.81 14.20
CA SER A 321 -14.62 -16.63 13.33
C SER A 321 -14.34 -17.00 11.87
N TYR A 322 -14.57 -18.25 11.44
CA TYR A 322 -14.21 -18.74 10.10
C TYR A 322 -14.73 -17.83 8.98
N SER A 323 -15.99 -17.41 9.04
CA SER A 323 -16.60 -16.49 8.05
C SER A 323 -15.89 -15.13 7.96
N GLN A 324 -15.30 -14.64 9.05
CA GLN A 324 -14.55 -13.38 9.06
C GLN A 324 -13.22 -13.51 8.32
N TYR A 325 -12.67 -14.71 8.24
CA TYR A 325 -11.41 -15.00 7.54
C TYR A 325 -11.61 -15.43 6.08
N LEU A 326 -12.83 -15.68 5.60
CA LEU A 326 -13.05 -15.90 4.17
C LEU A 326 -12.64 -14.67 3.36
N ILE A 327 -11.81 -14.87 2.34
CA ILE A 327 -11.21 -13.76 1.58
C ILE A 327 -12.07 -13.40 0.37
N LEU A 328 -12.56 -14.42 -0.34
CA LEU A 328 -13.28 -14.24 -1.59
C LEU A 328 -14.80 -14.27 -1.34
N PRO A 329 -15.52 -13.18 -1.65
CA PRO A 329 -16.97 -13.15 -1.55
C PRO A 329 -17.62 -13.92 -2.70
N GLU A 330 -18.84 -14.42 -2.48
CA GLU A 330 -19.55 -15.27 -3.46
C GLU A 330 -19.76 -14.63 -4.82
N TRP A 331 -20.01 -13.33 -4.84
CA TRP A 331 -20.17 -12.58 -6.09
C TRP A 331 -18.91 -12.62 -6.96
N TYR A 332 -17.71 -12.75 -6.38
CA TYR A 332 -16.46 -12.71 -7.11
C TYR A 332 -16.25 -13.97 -7.92
N PHE A 333 -16.26 -15.13 -7.27
CA PHE A 333 -16.06 -16.40 -7.98
C PHE A 333 -17.23 -16.70 -8.93
N SER A 334 -18.48 -16.39 -8.53
CA SER A 334 -19.65 -16.53 -9.42
C SER A 334 -19.56 -15.69 -10.70
N ASN A 335 -18.85 -14.56 -10.66
CA ASN A 335 -18.63 -13.70 -11.82
C ASN A 335 -17.39 -14.13 -12.61
N LEU A 336 -16.28 -14.41 -11.92
CA LEU A 336 -15.03 -14.81 -12.55
C LEU A 336 -15.17 -16.13 -13.31
N ASP A 337 -15.89 -17.11 -12.77
CA ASP A 337 -16.18 -18.40 -13.42
C ASP A 337 -16.95 -18.26 -14.73
N LYS A 338 -17.67 -17.14 -14.93
CA LYS A 338 -18.35 -16.85 -16.20
C LYS A 338 -17.44 -16.19 -17.22
N GLN A 339 -16.35 -15.57 -16.78
CA GLN A 339 -15.47 -14.74 -17.61
C GLN A 339 -14.15 -15.41 -17.98
N ILE A 340 -13.74 -16.43 -17.22
CA ILE A 340 -12.53 -17.24 -17.45
C ILE A 340 -12.97 -18.65 -17.86
N ALA A 341 -12.19 -19.30 -18.74
CA ALA A 341 -12.49 -20.63 -19.28
C ALA A 341 -12.46 -21.74 -18.21
#